data_AF-A0A960SCD9-F1
#
_entry.id   AF-A0A960SCD9-F1
#
_cell.length_a   1.000
_cell.length_b   1.000
_cell.length_c   1.000
_cell.angle_alpha   90.00
_cell.angle_beta   90.00
_cell.angle_gamma   90.00
#
_symmetry.space_group_name_H-M   'P 1'
#
loop_
_entity.id
_entity.type
_entity.pdbx_description
1 polymer ?
#
loop_
_entity_poly.entity_id
_entity_poly.type
_entity_poly.pdbx_seq_one_letter_code
_entity_poly.pdbx_strand_id
1 'polypeptide(L)'
;MTDPSIAKQTPAKPGSFSDPLRKVYRESFVANPAHFQSLISHDTALLCIDIQYLDAAEGFGVFADAETSGVPVEGREHYFSALKHQVFPNVRKIQDAFRQNNLEVIHTRIQSLTRDGRDRGTGHKRLGLLAPPDSKEAEFIESVAPIGDEIVINKTASGVFTSTNFHYVLKNLG
;
A
#
# COMPACT_ATOMS: atom_id res chain seq x y z
N MET A 1 -26.57 -41.15 -31.66
CA MET A 1 -26.52 -39.70 -31.95
C MET A 1 -26.05 -39.01 -30.69
N THR A 2 -24.78 -38.62 -30.66
CA THR A 2 -24.13 -37.94 -29.53
C THR A 2 -24.25 -36.43 -29.73
N ASP A 3 -24.74 -35.74 -28.70
CA ASP A 3 -24.96 -34.29 -28.63
C ASP A 3 -23.63 -33.52 -28.85
N PRO A 4 -23.54 -32.62 -29.86
CA PRO A 4 -22.36 -31.82 -30.12
C PRO A 4 -22.48 -30.47 -29.41
N SER A 5 -22.35 -30.46 -28.08
CA SER A 5 -22.29 -29.22 -27.30
C SER A 5 -21.31 -29.30 -26.13
N ILE A 6 -20.17 -29.98 -26.33
CA ILE A 6 -19.00 -29.76 -25.47
C ILE A 6 -18.25 -28.56 -26.03
N ALA A 7 -18.57 -27.38 -25.52
CA ALA A 7 -17.72 -26.21 -25.70
C ALA A 7 -16.32 -26.57 -25.17
N LYS A 8 -15.34 -26.64 -26.08
CA LYS A 8 -13.93 -26.79 -25.73
C LYS A 8 -13.55 -25.63 -24.82
N GLN A 9 -13.37 -25.89 -23.53
CA GLN A 9 -12.67 -24.97 -22.64
C GLN A 9 -11.30 -24.71 -23.26
N THR A 10 -11.09 -23.46 -23.67
CA THR A 10 -9.79 -23.00 -24.13
C THR A 10 -8.82 -23.13 -22.95
N PRO A 11 -7.65 -23.76 -23.11
CA PRO A 11 -6.72 -23.91 -22.00
C PRO A 11 -6.31 -22.52 -21.49
N ALA A 12 -6.39 -22.34 -20.17
CA ALA A 12 -5.96 -21.10 -19.52
C ALA A 12 -4.49 -20.81 -19.87
N LYS A 13 -4.20 -19.54 -20.21
CA LYS A 13 -2.82 -19.11 -20.47
C LYS A 13 -1.96 -19.34 -19.22
N PRO A 14 -0.72 -19.83 -19.35
CA PRO A 14 0.21 -19.91 -18.22
C PRO A 14 0.39 -18.50 -17.64
N GLY A 15 0.17 -18.33 -16.32
CA GLY A 15 0.33 -17.04 -15.63
C GLY A 15 -0.96 -16.24 -15.37
N SER A 16 -2.16 -16.78 -15.60
CA SER A 16 -3.41 -16.09 -15.23
C SER A 16 -3.71 -16.23 -13.74
N PHE A 17 -3.08 -15.43 -12.88
CA PHE A 17 -3.54 -15.25 -11.50
C PHE A 17 -4.97 -14.66 -11.54
N SER A 18 -5.96 -15.44 -11.13
CA SER A 18 -7.34 -14.99 -11.03
C SER A 18 -7.56 -14.42 -9.64
N ASP A 19 -7.53 -13.08 -9.52
CA ASP A 19 -7.82 -12.40 -8.26
C ASP A 19 -9.25 -12.77 -7.77
N PRO A 20 -9.37 -13.54 -6.67
CA PRO A 20 -10.65 -14.04 -6.18
C PRO A 20 -11.53 -12.92 -5.60
N LEU A 21 -10.94 -11.76 -5.28
CA LEU A 21 -11.62 -10.61 -4.69
C LEU A 21 -11.97 -9.53 -5.73
N ARG A 22 -11.63 -9.73 -7.01
CA ARG A 22 -11.85 -8.74 -8.07
C ARG A 22 -13.28 -8.21 -8.15
N LYS A 23 -14.27 -9.09 -7.96
CA LYS A 23 -15.69 -8.71 -7.94
C LYS A 23 -16.03 -7.86 -6.70
N VAL A 24 -15.47 -8.23 -5.55
CA VAL A 24 -15.67 -7.55 -4.27
C VAL A 24 -15.13 -6.12 -4.28
N TYR A 25 -14.00 -5.85 -4.94
CA TYR A 25 -13.44 -4.50 -4.98
C TYR A 25 -14.39 -3.46 -5.58
N ARG A 26 -15.21 -3.87 -6.57
CA ARG A 26 -16.18 -2.97 -7.20
C ARG A 26 -17.49 -2.90 -6.43
N GLU A 27 -17.92 -4.01 -5.87
CA GLU A 27 -19.17 -4.10 -5.10
C GLU A 27 -19.06 -3.44 -3.72
N SER A 28 -17.86 -3.33 -3.17
CA SER A 28 -17.59 -2.64 -1.90
C SER A 28 -17.56 -1.12 -2.02
N PHE A 29 -17.73 -0.57 -3.23
CA PHE A 29 -17.78 0.88 -3.42
C PHE A 29 -19.12 1.43 -2.94
N VAL A 30 -19.12 1.98 -1.72
CA VAL A 30 -20.29 2.68 -1.18
C VAL A 30 -20.33 4.08 -1.79
N ALA A 31 -21.21 4.27 -2.77
CA ALA A 31 -21.51 5.58 -3.30
C ALA A 31 -22.27 6.40 -2.24
N ASN A 32 -21.54 7.24 -1.51
CA ASN A 32 -22.11 8.17 -0.55
C ASN A 32 -21.96 9.61 -1.09
N PRO A 33 -23.07 10.31 -1.42
CA PRO A 33 -23.02 11.70 -1.85
C PRO A 33 -22.23 12.63 -0.91
N ALA A 34 -22.19 12.31 0.39
CA ALA A 34 -21.43 13.09 1.37
C ALA A 34 -19.90 13.08 1.11
N HIS A 35 -19.36 12.03 0.48
CA HIS A 35 -17.93 12.00 0.12
C HIS A 35 -17.59 13.08 -0.92
N PHE A 36 -18.50 13.32 -1.87
CA PHE A 36 -18.29 14.38 -2.87
C PHE A 36 -18.33 15.76 -2.21
N GLN A 37 -19.24 15.95 -1.26
CA GLN A 37 -19.29 17.19 -0.49
C GLN A 37 -18.02 17.39 0.34
N SER A 38 -17.49 16.34 0.97
CA SER A 38 -16.26 16.38 1.78
C SER A 38 -15.02 16.72 0.94
N LEU A 39 -14.94 16.20 -0.29
CA LEU A 39 -13.90 16.57 -1.25
C LEU A 39 -13.98 18.05 -1.64
N ILE A 40 -15.19 18.57 -1.87
CA ILE A 40 -15.39 20.00 -2.20
C ILE A 40 -15.11 20.91 -1.00
N SER A 41 -15.42 20.48 0.22
CA SER A 41 -15.15 21.27 1.43
C SER A 41 -13.71 21.16 1.93
N HIS A 42 -12.87 20.36 1.26
CA HIS A 42 -11.49 20.06 1.68
C HIS A 42 -11.41 19.34 3.04
N ASP A 43 -12.48 18.67 3.46
CA ASP A 43 -12.52 17.81 4.66
C ASP A 43 -12.10 16.38 4.30
N THR A 44 -11.06 16.22 3.48
CA THR A 44 -10.61 14.93 2.96
C THR A 44 -9.12 14.94 2.68
N ALA A 45 -8.44 13.87 3.13
CA ALA A 45 -7.03 13.63 2.84
C ALA A 45 -6.84 12.26 2.18
N LEU A 46 -5.86 12.17 1.28
CA LEU A 46 -5.38 10.90 0.73
C LEU A 46 -4.33 10.31 1.65
N LEU A 47 -4.60 9.14 2.22
CA LEU A 47 -3.62 8.42 3.04
C LEU A 47 -2.91 7.32 2.24
N CYS A 48 -1.63 7.52 1.95
CA CYS A 48 -0.75 6.54 1.33
C CYS A 48 -0.07 5.70 2.43
N ILE A 49 -0.35 4.39 2.45
CA ILE A 49 0.07 3.51 3.55
C ILE A 49 1.21 2.60 3.11
N ASP A 50 2.35 2.69 3.80
CA ASP A 50 3.48 1.76 3.75
C ASP A 50 3.99 1.45 2.33
N ILE A 51 3.96 2.43 1.42
CA ILE A 51 4.53 2.28 0.07
C ILE A 51 6.02 2.63 0.09
N GLN A 52 6.78 1.76 0.75
CA GLN A 52 8.20 1.93 1.06
C GLN A 52 9.00 0.68 0.68
N TYR A 53 10.33 0.78 0.71
CA TYR A 53 11.22 -0.32 0.36
C TYR A 53 11.04 -1.57 1.25
N LEU A 54 10.68 -1.39 2.54
CA LEU A 54 10.40 -2.51 3.44
C LEU A 54 9.34 -3.49 2.88
N ASP A 55 8.32 -2.96 2.22
CA ASP A 55 7.10 -3.70 1.88
C ASP A 55 6.80 -3.74 0.37
N ALA A 56 7.40 -2.86 -0.44
CA ALA A 56 7.02 -2.66 -1.84
C ALA A 56 8.19 -2.66 -2.83
N ALA A 57 9.38 -3.11 -2.42
CA ALA A 57 10.55 -3.23 -3.30
C ALA A 57 11.08 -4.66 -3.36
N GLU A 58 11.35 -5.13 -4.57
CA GLU A 58 11.93 -6.46 -4.80
C GLU A 58 13.37 -6.51 -4.27
N GLY A 59 13.68 -7.54 -3.50
CA GLY A 59 15.02 -7.72 -2.89
C GLY A 59 15.26 -6.88 -1.64
N PHE A 60 14.24 -6.22 -1.08
CA PHE A 60 14.34 -5.45 0.15
C PHE A 60 13.33 -5.91 1.20
N GLY A 61 13.60 -5.58 2.47
CA GLY A 61 12.67 -5.77 3.57
C GLY A 61 12.11 -7.19 3.66
N VAL A 62 10.78 -7.32 3.64
CA VAL A 62 10.09 -8.62 3.72
C VAL A 62 10.38 -9.55 2.54
N PHE A 63 10.96 -9.02 1.46
CA PHE A 63 11.35 -9.75 0.25
C PHE A 63 12.86 -9.83 0.03
N ALA A 64 13.68 -9.45 1.02
CA ALA A 64 15.14 -9.54 0.92
C ALA A 64 15.63 -10.99 0.75
N ASP A 65 14.91 -11.95 1.33
CA ASP A 65 15.20 -13.36 1.22
C ASP A 65 13.97 -14.12 0.69
N ALA A 66 14.17 -14.66 -0.51
CA ALA A 66 13.17 -15.42 -1.26
C ALA A 66 12.68 -16.66 -0.51
N GLU A 67 13.56 -17.33 0.23
CA GLU A 67 13.26 -18.60 0.90
C GLU A 67 12.51 -18.40 2.21
N THR A 68 12.75 -17.29 2.91
CA THR A 68 12.10 -16.97 4.18
C THR A 68 10.81 -16.17 4.04
N SER A 69 10.52 -15.64 2.85
CA SER A 69 9.27 -14.89 2.58
C SER A 69 8.01 -15.73 2.79
N GLY A 70 8.10 -17.06 2.65
CA GLY A 70 6.94 -17.96 2.70
C GLY A 70 5.97 -17.80 1.52
N VAL A 71 6.29 -16.94 0.54
CA VAL A 71 5.47 -16.68 -0.65
C VAL A 71 6.09 -17.41 -1.85
N PRO A 72 5.31 -18.24 -2.58
CA PRO A 72 5.77 -18.89 -3.80
C PRO A 72 6.32 -17.88 -4.82
N VAL A 73 7.25 -18.32 -5.68
CA VAL A 73 7.88 -17.48 -6.71
C VAL A 73 6.81 -16.80 -7.57
N GLU A 74 5.80 -17.53 -8.02
CA GLU A 74 4.73 -16.98 -8.86
C GLU A 74 3.91 -15.91 -8.12
N GLY A 75 3.75 -16.07 -6.80
CA GLY A 75 3.08 -15.09 -5.96
C GLY A 75 3.86 -13.79 -5.85
N ARG A 76 5.19 -13.87 -5.72
CA ARG A 76 6.08 -12.70 -5.70
C ARG A 76 6.14 -12.00 -7.06
N GLU A 77 6.29 -12.76 -8.14
CA GLU A 77 6.25 -12.21 -9.51
C GLU A 77 4.94 -11.48 -9.78
N HIS A 78 3.81 -12.08 -9.41
CA HIS A 78 2.50 -11.44 -9.53
C HIS A 78 2.42 -10.16 -8.69
N TYR A 79 2.86 -10.20 -7.44
CA TYR A 79 2.84 -9.05 -6.53
C TYR A 79 3.64 -7.87 -7.10
N PHE A 80 4.89 -8.08 -7.51
CA PHE A 80 5.73 -7.00 -8.05
C PHE A 80 5.27 -6.53 -9.43
N SER A 81 4.73 -7.43 -10.26
CA SER A 81 4.09 -7.06 -11.52
C SER A 81 2.89 -6.14 -11.28
N ALA A 82 2.03 -6.47 -10.31
CA ALA A 82 0.90 -5.63 -9.91
C ALA A 82 1.36 -4.27 -9.37
N LEU A 83 2.38 -4.25 -8.50
CA LEU A 83 2.95 -3.01 -7.98
C LEU A 83 3.41 -2.08 -9.12
N LYS A 84 4.24 -2.61 -10.03
CA LYS A 84 4.86 -1.85 -11.12
C LYS A 84 3.85 -1.39 -12.17
N HIS A 85 2.92 -2.24 -12.56
CA HIS A 85 2.06 -1.98 -13.72
C HIS A 85 0.67 -1.45 -13.36
N GLN A 86 0.25 -1.57 -12.10
CA GLN A 86 -1.09 -1.17 -11.66
C GLN A 86 -1.06 -0.25 -10.45
N VAL A 87 -0.36 -0.61 -9.37
CA VAL A 87 -0.44 0.14 -8.11
C VAL A 87 0.27 1.48 -8.23
N PHE A 88 1.58 1.50 -8.49
CA PHE A 88 2.34 2.77 -8.50
C PHE A 88 1.80 3.78 -9.51
N PRO A 89 1.47 3.40 -10.77
CA PRO A 89 0.91 4.35 -11.72
C PRO A 89 -0.45 4.93 -11.30
N ASN A 90 -1.29 4.14 -10.63
CA ASN A 90 -2.61 4.62 -10.20
C ASN A 90 -2.54 5.43 -8.89
N VAL A 91 -1.68 5.05 -7.94
CA VAL A 91 -1.40 5.85 -6.75
C VAL A 91 -0.87 7.22 -7.16
N ARG A 92 0.10 7.29 -8.08
CA ARG A 92 0.63 8.54 -8.64
C ARG A 92 -0.48 9.41 -9.22
N LYS A 93 -1.38 8.86 -10.05
CA LYS A 93 -2.52 9.60 -10.61
C LYS A 93 -3.44 10.20 -9.54
N ILE A 94 -3.73 9.44 -8.47
CA ILE A 94 -4.61 9.92 -7.39
C ILE A 94 -3.90 11.00 -6.58
N GLN A 95 -2.63 10.79 -6.23
CA GLN A 95 -1.82 11.81 -5.56
C GLN A 95 -1.72 13.09 -6.42
N ASP A 96 -1.53 12.99 -7.73
CA ASP A 96 -1.51 14.14 -8.64
C ASP A 96 -2.85 14.87 -8.68
N ALA A 97 -3.96 14.14 -8.70
CA ALA A 97 -5.29 14.74 -8.63
C ALA A 97 -5.49 15.51 -7.31
N PHE A 98 -5.07 14.96 -6.17
CA PHE A 98 -5.13 15.65 -4.88
C PHE A 98 -4.27 16.92 -4.89
N ARG A 99 -3.01 16.82 -5.34
CA ARG A 99 -2.09 17.96 -5.44
C ARG A 99 -2.61 19.08 -6.33
N GLN A 100 -3.13 18.75 -7.52
CA GLN A 100 -3.68 19.72 -8.46
C GLN A 100 -4.89 20.49 -7.91
N ASN A 101 -5.60 19.89 -6.95
CA ASN A 101 -6.75 20.49 -6.29
C ASN A 101 -6.42 21.06 -4.90
N ASN A 102 -5.13 21.10 -4.51
CA ASN A 102 -4.69 21.55 -3.19
C ASN A 102 -5.38 20.79 -2.03
N LEU A 103 -5.50 19.46 -2.19
CA LEU A 103 -5.99 18.55 -1.16
C LEU A 103 -4.81 17.83 -0.50
N GLU A 104 -5.00 17.50 0.78
CA GLU A 104 -3.95 16.88 1.61
C GLU A 104 -3.57 15.49 1.11
N VAL A 105 -2.28 15.27 0.93
CA VAL A 105 -1.68 13.95 0.71
C VAL A 105 -0.79 13.62 1.91
N ILE A 106 -1.15 12.57 2.63
CA ILE A 106 -0.45 12.12 3.83
C ILE A 106 0.14 10.74 3.57
N HIS A 107 1.37 10.54 4.00
CA HIS A 107 2.07 9.27 3.87
C HIS A 107 2.34 8.68 5.25
N THR A 108 2.27 7.36 5.33
CA THR A 108 2.75 6.62 6.50
C THR A 108 3.87 5.71 6.06
N ARG A 109 4.82 5.48 6.96
CA ARG A 109 5.85 4.46 6.78
C ARG A 109 6.17 3.79 8.10
N ILE A 110 6.57 2.53 8.03
CA ILE A 110 7.26 1.86 9.12
C ILE A 110 8.66 2.46 9.21
N GLN A 111 8.96 3.02 10.37
CA GLN A 111 10.31 3.45 10.74
C GLN A 111 10.44 3.39 12.26
N SER A 112 11.43 2.66 12.76
CA SER A 112 11.72 2.68 14.20
C SER A 112 12.40 3.98 14.61
N LEU A 113 12.21 4.37 15.86
CA LEU A 113 12.94 5.51 16.46
C LEU A 113 14.41 5.18 16.67
N THR A 114 14.72 3.89 16.82
CA THR A 114 16.04 3.40 17.21
C THR A 114 16.60 2.45 16.15
N ARG A 115 17.92 2.38 16.03
CA ARG A 115 18.59 1.52 15.04
C ARG A 115 18.38 0.03 15.31
N ASP A 116 18.24 -0.37 16.57
CA ASP A 116 17.93 -1.73 17.00
C ASP A 116 16.41 -2.03 17.00
N GLY A 117 15.58 -1.01 16.80
CA GLY A 117 14.13 -1.12 16.75
C GLY A 117 13.51 -1.61 18.05
N ARG A 118 14.11 -1.28 19.21
CA ARG A 118 13.59 -1.68 20.53
C ARG A 118 12.23 -1.06 20.86
N ASP A 119 11.92 0.07 20.22
CA ASP A 119 10.66 0.82 20.31
C ASP A 119 9.51 0.19 19.52
N ARG A 120 9.78 -0.81 18.66
CA ARG A 120 8.75 -1.47 17.84
C ARG A 120 7.71 -2.20 18.69
N GLY A 121 6.48 -2.19 18.19
CA GLY A 121 5.37 -2.98 18.70
C GLY A 121 5.64 -4.50 18.61
N THR A 122 4.95 -5.27 19.45
CA THR A 122 5.11 -6.73 19.54
C THR A 122 4.86 -7.45 18.22
N GLY A 123 3.89 -7.00 17.42
CA GLY A 123 3.61 -7.55 16.10
C GLY A 123 4.77 -7.39 15.12
N HIS A 124 5.36 -6.19 15.05
CA HIS A 124 6.52 -5.93 14.19
C HIS A 124 7.75 -6.71 14.65
N LYS A 125 7.99 -6.82 15.97
CA LYS A 125 9.05 -7.67 16.52
C LYS A 125 8.87 -9.13 16.12
N ARG A 126 7.66 -9.66 16.24
CA ARG A 126 7.33 -11.04 15.88
C ARG A 126 7.51 -11.32 14.39
N LEU A 127 7.15 -10.36 13.54
CA LEU A 127 7.25 -10.49 12.07
C LEU A 127 8.60 -10.04 11.51
N GLY A 128 9.55 -9.62 12.37
CA GLY A 128 10.86 -9.15 11.91
C GLY A 128 10.84 -7.79 11.18
N LEU A 129 9.72 -7.06 11.16
CA LEU A 129 9.57 -5.79 10.43
C LEU A 129 10.42 -4.69 11.06
N LEU A 130 11.62 -4.46 10.54
CA LEU A 130 12.57 -3.46 11.01
C LEU A 130 12.98 -2.54 9.85
N ALA A 131 12.65 -1.27 9.98
CA ALA A 131 13.15 -0.20 9.11
C ALA A 131 13.78 0.88 10.02
N PRO A 132 15.09 0.80 10.28
CA PRO A 132 15.80 1.79 11.09
C PRO A 132 15.79 3.20 10.48
N PRO A 133 16.06 4.24 11.27
CA PRO A 133 16.47 5.52 10.70
C PRO A 133 17.67 5.32 9.76
N ASP A 134 17.67 6.03 8.64
CA ASP A 134 18.72 6.02 7.60
C ASP A 134 18.94 4.67 6.89
N SER A 135 17.97 3.74 6.97
CA SER A 135 18.03 2.49 6.22
C SER A 135 17.28 2.60 4.89
N LYS A 136 17.67 1.77 3.91
CA LYS A 136 16.99 1.75 2.62
C LYS A 136 15.54 1.32 2.77
N GLU A 137 15.25 0.37 3.67
CA GLU A 137 13.90 -0.12 3.98
C GLU A 137 12.96 0.99 4.46
N ALA A 138 13.49 2.03 5.12
CA ALA A 138 12.71 3.17 5.59
C ALA A 138 12.42 4.21 4.49
N GLU A 139 12.99 4.07 3.29
CA GLU A 139 12.76 5.00 2.18
C GLU A 139 11.46 4.68 1.43
N PHE A 140 10.83 5.72 0.90
CA PHE A 140 9.66 5.57 0.02
C PHE A 140 10.06 5.08 -1.37
N ILE A 141 9.12 4.42 -2.05
CA ILE A 141 9.27 4.14 -3.49
C ILE A 141 9.24 5.47 -4.26
N GLU A 142 10.27 5.75 -5.05
CA GLU A 142 10.54 7.07 -5.63
C GLU A 142 9.38 7.57 -6.49
N SER A 143 8.74 6.67 -7.25
CA SER A 143 7.62 7.01 -8.15
C SER A 143 6.36 7.52 -7.45
N VAL A 144 6.22 7.27 -6.15
CA VAL A 144 5.05 7.63 -5.33
C VAL A 144 5.43 8.29 -4.00
N ALA A 145 6.68 8.75 -3.92
CA ALA A 145 7.23 9.37 -2.72
C ALA A 145 6.51 10.70 -2.38
N PRO A 146 6.57 11.12 -1.11
CA PRO A 146 6.13 12.45 -0.70
C PRO A 146 6.83 13.55 -1.49
N ILE A 147 6.11 14.64 -1.77
CA ILE A 147 6.66 15.84 -2.42
C ILE A 147 6.36 17.08 -1.57
N GLY A 148 7.33 18.00 -1.51
CA GLY A 148 7.13 19.28 -0.84
C GLY A 148 6.94 19.12 0.66
N ASP A 149 5.84 19.66 1.17
CA ASP A 149 5.44 19.67 2.59
C ASP A 149 4.42 18.57 2.95
N GLU A 150 4.21 17.59 2.07
CA GLU A 150 3.33 16.44 2.34
C GLU A 150 3.69 15.75 3.66
N ILE A 151 2.67 15.53 4.50
CA ILE A 151 2.84 15.02 5.86
C ILE A 151 3.33 13.57 5.82
N VAL A 152 4.35 13.27 6.61
CA VAL A 152 4.87 11.91 6.81
C VAL A 152 4.68 11.50 8.27
N ILE A 153 3.97 10.39 8.49
CA ILE A 153 3.75 9.77 9.79
C ILE A 153 4.57 8.48 9.90
N ASN A 154 5.62 8.51 10.72
CA ASN A 154 6.40 7.32 11.05
C ASN A 154 5.66 6.49 12.11
N LYS A 155 5.49 5.19 11.86
CA LYS A 155 4.86 4.26 12.79
C LYS A 155 5.76 3.08 13.12
N THR A 156 5.65 2.61 14.37
CA THR A 156 6.44 1.49 14.90
C THR A 156 5.57 0.24 15.12
N ALA A 157 4.32 0.28 14.63
CA ALA A 157 3.32 -0.77 14.68
C ALA A 157 2.39 -0.70 13.45
N SER A 158 1.42 -1.63 13.35
CA SER A 158 0.53 -1.73 12.18
C SER A 158 -0.52 -0.61 12.12
N GLY A 159 -1.09 -0.22 13.27
CA GLY A 159 -2.14 0.80 13.31
C GLY A 159 -1.58 2.22 13.43
N VAL A 160 -1.79 3.06 12.42
CA VAL A 160 -1.34 4.47 12.46
C VAL A 160 -2.02 5.26 13.57
N PHE A 161 -3.34 5.10 13.76
CA PHE A 161 -4.10 5.81 14.80
C PHE A 161 -3.70 5.43 16.23
N THR A 162 -3.27 4.18 16.45
CA THR A 162 -2.98 3.66 17.79
C THR A 162 -1.52 3.80 18.18
N SER A 163 -0.61 4.05 17.23
CA SER A 163 0.83 4.08 17.47
C SER A 163 1.50 5.42 17.15
N THR A 164 0.72 6.46 16.82
CA THR A 164 1.24 7.78 16.44
C THR A 164 0.30 8.90 16.92
N ASN A 165 0.68 10.15 16.65
CA ASN A 165 -0.15 11.34 16.87
C ASN A 165 -1.12 11.62 15.71
N PHE A 166 -1.37 10.68 14.80
CA PHE A 166 -2.14 10.92 13.58
C PHE A 166 -3.53 11.49 13.83
N HIS A 167 -4.25 11.02 14.86
CA HIS A 167 -5.56 11.58 15.23
C HIS A 167 -5.49 13.06 15.62
N TYR A 168 -4.44 13.48 16.32
CA TYR A 168 -4.22 14.88 16.69
C TYR A 168 -3.92 15.73 15.45
N VAL A 169 -3.11 15.22 14.52
CA VAL A 169 -2.79 15.90 13.27
C VAL A 169 -4.04 16.11 12.43
N LEU A 170 -4.83 15.05 12.18
CA LEU A 170 -6.07 15.16 11.40
C LEU A 170 -7.02 16.21 12.00
N LYS A 171 -7.25 16.17 13.32
CA LYS A 171 -8.10 17.16 13.99
C LYS A 171 -7.66 18.62 13.81
N ASN A 172 -6.37 18.87 13.61
CA ASN A 172 -5.86 20.23 13.39
C ASN A 172 -5.96 20.65 11.92
N LEU A 173 -6.07 19.71 10.99
CA LEU A 173 -6.26 19.98 9.56
C LEU A 173 -7.74 20.31 9.25
N GLY A 174 -8.68 19.69 9.97
CA GLY A 174 -10.12 19.82 9.77
C GLY A 174 -10.83 18.48 9.84
#